data_AF-A0A8S9UVJ7-F1
#
_entry.id   AF-A0A8S9UVJ7-F1
#
_cell.length_a   1.000
_cell.length_b   1.000
_cell.length_c   1.000
_cell.angle_alpha   90.00
_cell.angle_beta   90.00
_cell.angle_gamma   90.00
#
_symmetry.space_group_name_H-M   'P 1'
#
loop_
_entity.id
_entity.type
_entity.pdbx_description
1 polymer ?
#
loop_
_entity_poly.entity_id
_entity_poly.type
_entity_poly.pdbx_seq_one_letter_code
_entity_poly.pdbx_strand_id
1 'polypeptide(L)'
;MDGKFDESLWLRLNDIDRSFLSFCVHSAEIHNKEFNVHLAQDHRIHFDQLKIVEGELMAGNMNKQLVDQYNGIIDQLTSTLQMPRLQGTLLKKRMAPLFTRRRLEPSRSIPDGGYNVSDLNNYLFWYLVSQGYYISNNATGEQTVYCKLAVNPSTYQVQFISYPVPTALPFGFTAGPQLTFPSTSKGPQLSIASPAFGKVIGFAFPSSQPSTITTVSSTSTPVVSDVQNVVVTLDSCCNPYAPNSKVIHSFSPAGTDYANLITSMPTALSFIPQQSGWRSEITVQLCDQYLILLNILDPDVTIILQLRIEKIQE
;
A
#
# COMPACT_ATOMS: atom_id res chain seq x y z
N MET A 1 47.27 42.05 3.62
CA MET A 1 46.34 40.97 3.99
C MET A 1 47.12 39.69 3.88
N ASP A 2 47.46 39.06 5.00
CA ASP A 2 48.11 37.75 5.00
C ASP A 2 47.20 36.80 4.20
N GLY A 3 47.66 36.25 3.09
CA GLY A 3 46.88 35.41 2.16
C GLY A 3 46.43 34.06 2.74
N LYS A 4 46.05 34.04 4.02
CA LYS A 4 45.52 32.90 4.75
C LYS A 4 44.04 32.74 4.43
N PHE A 5 43.61 31.49 4.34
CA PHE A 5 42.22 31.17 4.08
C PHE A 5 41.37 31.50 5.32
N ASP A 6 40.24 32.18 5.11
CA ASP A 6 39.30 32.51 6.19
C ASP A 6 38.16 31.50 6.21
N GLU A 7 38.21 30.60 7.19
CA GLU A 7 37.21 29.55 7.42
C GLU A 7 35.82 30.13 7.70
N SER A 8 35.73 31.30 8.35
CA SER A 8 34.46 31.92 8.70
C SER A 8 33.70 32.43 7.47
N LEU A 9 34.42 32.81 6.40
CA LEU A 9 33.83 33.18 5.12
C LEU A 9 33.36 31.96 4.34
N TRP A 10 34.13 30.87 4.36
CA TRP A 10 33.74 29.61 3.71
C TRP A 10 32.42 29.06 4.25
N LEU A 11 32.25 29.10 5.57
CA LEU A 11 31.03 28.63 6.24
C LEU A 11 29.80 29.50 5.94
N ARG A 12 29.98 30.75 5.52
CA ARG A 12 28.88 31.67 5.15
C ARG A 12 28.40 31.49 3.71
N LEU A 13 29.18 30.81 2.87
CA LEU A 13 28.78 30.49 1.51
C LEU A 13 27.68 29.43 1.51
N ASN A 14 26.73 29.56 0.60
CA ASN A 14 25.77 28.50 0.31
C ASN A 14 26.43 27.39 -0.53
N ASP A 15 25.76 26.24 -0.65
CA ASP A 15 26.32 25.07 -1.34
C ASP A 15 26.59 25.30 -2.83
N ILE A 16 25.83 26.20 -3.47
CA ILE A 16 26.01 26.56 -4.88
C ILE A 16 27.33 27.33 -5.07
N ASP A 17 27.58 28.30 -4.20
CA ASP A 17 28.79 29.13 -4.23
C ASP A 17 30.04 28.31 -3.90
N ARG A 18 29.94 27.39 -2.93
CA ARG A 18 31.02 26.42 -2.64
C ARG A 18 31.30 25.49 -3.80
N SER A 19 30.26 25.00 -4.47
CA SER A 19 30.37 24.15 -5.66
C SER A 19 31.04 24.89 -6.82
N PHE A 20 30.66 26.15 -7.04
CA PHE A 20 31.27 27.00 -8.07
C PHE A 20 32.76 27.24 -7.77
N LEU A 21 33.12 27.56 -6.52
CA LEU A 21 34.52 27.75 -6.14
C LEU A 21 35.33 26.46 -6.27
N SER A 22 34.75 25.31 -5.90
CA SER A 22 35.36 23.99 -6.10
C SER A 22 35.68 23.73 -7.58
N PHE A 23 34.73 24.04 -8.47
CA PHE A 23 34.91 23.95 -9.92
C PHE A 23 36.03 24.88 -10.43
N CYS A 24 36.04 26.13 -9.99
CA CYS A 24 37.09 27.10 -10.36
C CYS A 24 38.47 26.63 -9.91
N VAL A 25 38.61 26.10 -8.70
CA VAL A 25 39.89 25.63 -8.15
C VAL A 25 40.42 24.42 -8.91
N HIS A 26 39.56 23.45 -9.25
CA HIS A 26 39.96 22.30 -10.06
C HIS A 26 40.26 22.67 -11.51
N SER A 27 39.52 23.63 -12.09
CA SER A 27 39.71 24.04 -13.48
C SER A 27 40.93 24.96 -13.67
N ALA A 28 41.31 25.72 -12.64
CA ALA A 28 42.41 26.68 -12.68
C ALA A 28 43.67 26.19 -11.95
N GLU A 29 43.70 24.93 -11.49
CA GLU A 29 44.84 24.30 -10.79
C GLU A 29 45.39 25.15 -9.61
N ILE A 30 44.49 25.78 -8.83
CA ILE A 30 44.90 26.68 -7.76
C ILE A 30 45.41 25.86 -6.56
N HIS A 31 46.70 26.00 -6.25
CA HIS A 31 47.35 25.26 -5.16
C HIS A 31 47.36 26.07 -3.84
N ASN A 32 46.23 26.15 -3.14
CA ASN A 32 46.17 26.60 -1.75
C ASN A 32 45.92 25.41 -0.81
N LYS A 33 46.88 25.15 0.09
CA LYS A 33 46.85 23.99 0.99
C LYS A 33 45.67 24.01 1.98
N GLU A 34 45.34 25.16 2.55
CA GLU A 34 44.25 25.29 3.53
C GLU A 34 42.89 25.17 2.84
N PHE A 35 42.71 25.83 1.70
CA PHE A 35 41.50 25.68 0.87
C PHE A 35 41.27 24.23 0.45
N ASN A 36 42.32 23.54 0.00
CA ASN A 36 42.23 22.14 -0.42
C ASN A 36 41.84 21.19 0.72
N VAL A 37 42.22 21.50 1.97
CA VAL A 37 41.81 20.72 3.15
C VAL A 37 40.31 20.87 3.42
N HIS A 38 39.79 22.10 3.41
CA HIS A 38 38.36 22.33 3.63
C HIS A 38 37.51 21.80 2.48
N LEU A 39 38.00 21.92 1.26
CA LEU A 39 37.36 21.35 0.09
C LEU A 39 37.30 19.81 0.20
N ALA A 40 38.39 19.16 0.60
CA ALA A 40 38.40 17.71 0.84
C ALA A 40 37.46 17.26 1.97
N GLN A 41 37.28 18.08 3.01
CA GLN A 41 36.31 17.82 4.08
C GLN A 41 34.87 17.87 3.55
N ASP A 42 34.54 18.88 2.75
CA ASP A 42 33.22 19.04 2.12
C ASP A 42 32.89 17.86 1.19
N HIS A 43 33.87 17.41 0.40
CA HIS A 43 33.73 16.22 -0.45
C HIS A 43 33.41 14.97 0.38
N ARG A 44 34.11 14.79 1.51
CA ARG A 44 33.92 13.64 2.39
C ARG A 44 32.49 13.60 2.93
N ILE A 45 31.92 14.74 3.29
CA ILE A 45 30.52 14.84 3.74
C ILE A 45 29.56 14.35 2.66
N HIS A 46 29.73 14.79 1.41
CA HIS A 46 28.87 14.35 0.30
C HIS A 46 29.02 12.85 -0.02
N PHE A 47 30.24 12.30 0.05
CA PHE A 47 30.45 10.85 -0.13
C PHE A 47 29.84 10.03 1.01
N ASP A 48 29.91 10.51 2.25
CA ASP A 48 29.31 9.82 3.40
C ASP A 48 27.77 9.89 3.34
N GLN A 49 27.20 11.02 2.92
CA GLN A 49 25.76 11.14 2.62
C GLN A 49 25.33 10.19 1.50
N LEU A 50 26.11 10.12 0.40
CA LEU A 50 25.82 9.23 -0.71
C LEU A 50 25.77 7.76 -0.25
N LYS A 51 26.71 7.34 0.60
CA LYS A 51 26.75 5.98 1.17
C LYS A 51 25.54 5.68 2.05
N ILE A 52 25.10 6.64 2.86
CA ILE A 52 23.91 6.47 3.72
C ILE A 52 22.67 6.29 2.85
N VAL A 53 22.46 7.19 1.89
CA VAL A 53 21.30 7.14 0.98
C VAL A 53 21.35 5.87 0.13
N GLU A 54 22.52 5.48 -0.40
CA GLU A 54 22.68 4.21 -1.10
C GLU A 54 22.35 3.01 -0.21
N GLY A 55 22.81 3.01 1.04
CA GLY A 55 22.49 1.97 2.03
C GLY A 55 20.99 1.83 2.28
N GLU A 56 20.27 2.94 2.46
CA GLU A 56 18.82 2.94 2.63
C GLU A 56 18.07 2.45 1.38
N LEU A 57 18.52 2.88 0.19
CA LEU A 57 17.96 2.43 -1.08
C LEU A 57 18.18 0.93 -1.29
N MET A 58 19.37 0.42 -0.96
CA MET A 58 19.71 -1.01 -1.04
C MET A 58 18.97 -1.86 0.00
N ALA A 59 18.62 -1.29 1.15
CA ALA A 59 17.77 -1.91 2.18
C ALA A 59 16.28 -1.96 1.78
N GLY A 60 15.91 -1.37 0.65
CA GLY A 60 14.55 -1.43 0.08
C GLY A 60 13.66 -0.24 0.41
N ASN A 61 14.17 0.80 1.07
CA ASN A 61 13.45 2.05 1.32
C ASN A 61 13.48 2.96 0.08
N MET A 62 12.58 2.72 -0.87
CA MET A 62 12.53 3.45 -2.14
C MET A 62 11.61 4.68 -2.12
N ASN A 63 11.78 5.54 -1.10
CA ASN A 63 11.08 6.83 -1.06
C ASN A 63 11.58 7.72 -2.22
N LYS A 64 10.67 8.37 -2.95
CA LYS A 64 10.98 9.32 -4.03
C LYS A 64 11.97 10.41 -3.57
N GLN A 65 11.83 10.90 -2.34
CA GLN A 65 12.73 11.91 -1.78
C GLN A 65 14.18 11.41 -1.65
N LEU A 66 14.38 10.14 -1.27
CA LEU A 66 15.71 9.52 -1.18
C LEU A 66 16.32 9.31 -2.57
N VAL A 67 15.51 8.97 -3.57
CA VAL A 67 15.95 8.84 -4.96
C VAL A 67 16.37 10.19 -5.55
N ASP A 68 15.56 11.22 -5.31
CA ASP A 68 15.86 12.59 -5.73
C ASP A 68 17.12 13.12 -5.03
N GLN A 69 17.29 12.82 -3.74
CA GLN A 69 18.50 13.14 -2.97
C GLN A 69 19.73 12.41 -3.51
N TYR A 70 19.64 11.11 -3.79
CA TYR A 70 20.73 10.32 -4.39
C TYR A 70 21.19 10.89 -5.73
N ASN A 71 20.23 11.20 -6.62
CA ASN A 71 20.54 11.79 -7.93
C ASN A 71 21.12 13.20 -7.80
N GLY A 72 20.59 14.01 -6.87
CA GLY A 72 21.08 15.35 -6.58
C GLY A 72 22.52 15.38 -6.09
N ILE A 73 22.88 14.47 -5.17
CA ILE A 73 24.27 14.36 -4.67
C ILE A 73 25.22 13.96 -5.81
N ILE A 74 24.84 13.01 -6.67
CA ILE A 74 25.67 12.62 -7.83
C ILE A 74 25.85 13.79 -8.81
N ASP A 75 24.80 14.58 -9.06
CA ASP A 75 24.89 15.75 -9.95
C ASP A 75 25.77 16.86 -9.36
N GLN A 76 25.72 17.07 -8.04
CA GLN A 76 26.62 17.97 -7.34
C GLN A 76 28.07 17.51 -7.49
N LEU A 77 28.39 16.24 -7.16
CA LEU A 77 29.74 15.69 -7.28
C LEU A 77 30.28 15.69 -8.73
N THR A 78 29.39 15.57 -9.71
CA THR A 78 29.75 15.57 -11.13
C THR A 78 29.98 16.99 -11.66
N SER A 79 29.22 17.98 -11.18
CA SER A 79 29.34 19.37 -11.60
C SER A 79 30.59 20.05 -11.00
N THR A 80 31.01 19.63 -9.81
CA THR A 80 32.21 20.11 -9.12
C THR A 80 33.51 19.43 -9.57
N LEU A 81 33.46 18.53 -10.56
CA LEU A 81 34.60 17.72 -11.04
C LEU A 81 35.21 16.77 -9.98
N GLN A 82 34.50 16.54 -8.88
CA GLN A 82 34.93 15.64 -7.80
C GLN A 82 34.67 14.17 -8.13
N MET A 83 33.77 13.92 -9.08
CA MET A 83 33.52 12.62 -9.67
C MET A 83 33.60 12.71 -11.20
N PRO A 84 34.28 11.76 -11.87
CA PRO A 84 34.24 11.66 -13.33
C PRO A 84 32.80 11.51 -13.83
N ARG A 85 32.41 12.28 -14.85
CA ARG A 85 31.06 12.24 -15.45
C ARG A 85 30.61 10.83 -15.84
N LEU A 86 31.54 10.02 -16.33
CA LEU A 86 31.29 8.62 -16.67
C LEU A 86 30.93 7.78 -15.43
N GLN A 87 31.62 8.01 -14.31
CA GLN A 87 31.37 7.30 -13.06
C GLN A 87 30.00 7.69 -12.46
N GLY A 88 29.65 8.98 -12.47
CA GLY A 88 28.32 9.44 -12.04
C GLY A 88 27.19 8.85 -12.90
N THR A 89 27.39 8.80 -14.22
CA THR A 89 26.45 8.16 -15.16
C THR A 89 26.30 6.67 -14.89
N LEU A 90 27.38 5.96 -14.60
CA LEU A 90 27.35 4.53 -14.27
C LEU A 90 26.63 4.25 -12.96
N LEU A 91 26.83 5.07 -11.92
CA LEU A 91 26.13 4.94 -10.64
C LEU A 91 24.62 5.16 -10.78
N LYS A 92 24.21 6.17 -11.55
CA LYS A 92 22.80 6.39 -11.90
C LYS A 92 22.22 5.20 -12.67
N LYS A 93 22.94 4.67 -13.66
CA LYS A 93 22.52 3.49 -14.43
C LYS A 93 22.45 2.21 -13.59
N ARG A 94 23.30 2.04 -12.57
CA ARG A 94 23.25 0.89 -11.64
C ARG A 94 22.01 0.90 -10.77
N MET A 95 21.54 2.09 -10.38
CA MET A 95 20.32 2.25 -9.59
C MET A 95 19.04 2.30 -10.44
N ALA A 96 19.14 2.71 -11.70
CA ALA A 96 18.02 2.71 -12.65
C ALA A 96 17.17 1.42 -12.68
N PRO A 97 17.73 0.19 -12.72
CA PRO A 97 16.92 -1.02 -12.68
C PRO A 97 16.21 -1.27 -11.35
N LEU A 98 16.72 -0.78 -10.22
CA LEU A 98 16.01 -0.82 -8.93
C LEU A 98 14.78 0.11 -8.98
N PHE A 99 14.95 1.29 -9.57
CA PHE A 99 13.87 2.25 -9.81
C PHE A 99 12.87 1.81 -10.88
N THR A 100 13.29 0.98 -11.85
CA THR A 100 12.44 0.48 -12.94
C THR A 100 11.70 -0.81 -12.54
N ARG A 101 12.27 -1.64 -11.66
CA ARG A 101 11.60 -2.85 -11.12
C ARG A 101 10.45 -2.53 -10.16
N ARG A 102 10.46 -1.35 -9.54
CA ARG A 102 9.25 -0.70 -9.03
C ARG A 102 9.14 0.68 -9.65
N ARG A 103 8.89 0.72 -10.97
CA ARG A 103 8.21 1.88 -11.55
C ARG A 103 7.06 2.23 -10.60
N LEU A 104 6.85 3.53 -10.33
CA LEU A 104 5.68 4.05 -9.62
C LEU A 104 4.43 3.75 -10.46
N GLU A 105 4.16 2.47 -10.67
CA GLU A 105 2.81 1.98 -10.86
C GLU A 105 2.09 2.35 -9.56
N PRO A 106 0.87 2.87 -9.66
CA PRO A 106 0.10 3.29 -8.50
C PRO A 106 -0.13 2.14 -7.50
N SER A 107 0.80 1.93 -6.56
CA SER A 107 0.64 0.94 -5.49
C SER A 107 0.32 1.66 -4.19
N ARG A 108 -0.97 1.97 -4.00
CA ARG A 108 -1.49 2.43 -2.71
C ARG A 108 -2.03 1.24 -1.93
N SER A 109 -1.62 1.10 -0.67
CA SER A 109 -2.23 0.17 0.26
C SER A 109 -3.68 0.59 0.49
N ILE A 110 -4.61 -0.33 0.24
CA ILE A 110 -5.98 -0.18 0.72
C ILE A 110 -5.89 -0.14 2.26
N PRO A 111 -6.54 0.82 2.94
CA PRO A 111 -6.59 0.84 4.39
C PRO A 111 -7.11 -0.49 4.94
N ASP A 112 -6.89 -0.76 6.23
CA ASP A 112 -7.51 -1.93 6.85
C ASP A 112 -9.02 -1.67 7.01
N GLY A 113 -9.85 -2.63 6.63
CA GLY A 113 -11.30 -2.49 6.69
C GLY A 113 -12.04 -3.70 6.12
N GLY A 114 -13.30 -3.85 6.51
CA GLY A 114 -14.23 -4.76 5.85
C GLY A 114 -14.73 -4.12 4.57
N TYR A 115 -14.41 -4.69 3.42
CA TYR A 115 -14.78 -4.14 2.11
C TYR A 115 -15.81 -5.03 1.44
N ASN A 116 -16.74 -4.42 0.70
CA ASN A 116 -17.45 -5.10 -0.37
C ASN A 116 -16.76 -4.83 -1.71
N VAL A 117 -17.03 -5.67 -2.72
CA VAL A 117 -16.46 -5.48 -4.07
C VAL A 117 -16.92 -4.14 -4.69
N SER A 118 -18.12 -3.66 -4.34
CA SER A 118 -18.59 -2.32 -4.69
C SER A 118 -17.70 -1.22 -4.13
N ASP A 119 -17.25 -1.37 -2.88
CA ASP A 119 -16.38 -0.40 -2.21
C ASP A 119 -14.99 -0.42 -2.84
N LEU A 120 -14.48 -1.60 -3.19
CA LEU A 120 -13.24 -1.74 -3.95
C LEU A 120 -13.33 -1.07 -5.32
N ASN A 121 -14.47 -1.18 -6.01
CA ASN A 121 -14.69 -0.50 -7.29
C ASN A 121 -14.77 1.02 -7.11
N ASN A 122 -15.47 1.50 -6.07
CA ASN A 122 -15.56 2.93 -5.77
C ASN A 122 -14.20 3.51 -5.40
N TYR A 123 -13.40 2.77 -4.63
CA TYR A 123 -12.04 3.13 -4.29
C TYR A 123 -11.14 3.19 -5.53
N LEU A 124 -11.22 2.18 -6.42
CA LEU A 124 -10.50 2.17 -7.70
C LEU A 124 -10.87 3.39 -8.55
N PHE A 125 -12.16 3.72 -8.64
CA PHE A 125 -12.64 4.89 -9.36
C PHE A 125 -12.06 6.19 -8.77
N TRP A 126 -12.25 6.41 -7.47
CA TRP A 126 -11.72 7.58 -6.76
C TRP A 126 -10.21 7.71 -6.94
N TYR A 127 -9.50 6.59 -6.85
CA TYR A 127 -8.06 6.55 -7.00
C TYR A 127 -7.63 7.02 -8.40
N LEU A 128 -8.19 6.44 -9.46
CA LEU A 128 -7.87 6.81 -10.84
C LEU A 128 -8.21 8.27 -11.14
N VAL A 129 -9.33 8.77 -10.62
CA VAL A 129 -9.71 10.17 -10.73
C VAL A 129 -8.69 11.08 -10.02
N SER A 130 -8.31 10.75 -8.78
CA SER A 130 -7.34 11.52 -7.99
C SER A 130 -5.97 11.63 -8.68
N GLN A 131 -5.59 10.58 -9.43
CA GLN A 131 -4.35 10.55 -10.20
C GLN A 131 -4.50 11.18 -11.59
N GLY A 132 -5.69 11.61 -12.01
CA GLY A 132 -5.90 12.25 -13.31
C GLY A 132 -6.07 11.29 -14.50
N TYR A 133 -6.39 10.01 -14.26
CA TYR A 133 -6.66 8.99 -15.27
C TYR A 133 -8.16 8.88 -15.60
N TYR A 134 -8.78 9.97 -16.02
CA TYR A 134 -10.20 10.03 -16.36
C TYR A 134 -10.47 10.93 -17.56
N ILE A 135 -11.66 10.80 -18.15
CA ILE A 135 -12.25 11.82 -19.00
C ILE A 135 -13.46 12.42 -18.30
N SER A 136 -13.72 13.71 -18.48
CA SER A 136 -14.89 14.40 -17.95
C SER A 136 -15.75 14.90 -19.10
N ASN A 137 -17.05 14.67 -19.02
CA ASN A 137 -18.01 15.19 -19.99
C ASN A 137 -18.23 16.70 -19.74
N ASN A 138 -18.01 17.54 -20.75
CA ASN A 138 -18.09 18.99 -20.59
C ASN A 138 -19.52 19.50 -20.36
N ALA A 139 -20.55 18.71 -20.68
CA ALA A 139 -21.95 19.07 -20.48
C ALA A 139 -22.50 18.62 -19.12
N THR A 140 -22.10 17.44 -18.62
CA THR A 140 -22.65 16.87 -17.38
C THR A 140 -21.67 16.95 -16.19
N GLY A 141 -20.39 17.18 -16.44
CA GLY A 141 -19.32 17.11 -15.45
C GLY A 141 -18.97 15.68 -15.01
N GLU A 142 -19.66 14.67 -15.52
CA GLU A 142 -19.46 13.27 -15.14
C GLU A 142 -18.07 12.78 -15.53
N GLN A 143 -17.40 12.11 -14.60
CA GLN A 143 -16.07 11.54 -14.81
C GLN A 143 -16.17 10.06 -15.14
N THR A 144 -15.46 9.63 -16.18
CA THR A 144 -15.43 8.24 -16.63
C THR A 144 -13.99 7.72 -16.64
N VAL A 145 -13.81 6.51 -16.12
CA VAL A 145 -12.55 5.76 -16.14
C VAL A 145 -12.68 4.52 -17.04
N TYR A 146 -11.57 4.05 -17.60
CA TYR A 146 -11.57 2.98 -18.59
C TYR A 146 -11.49 1.56 -18.01
N CYS A 147 -11.68 1.39 -16.70
CA CYS A 147 -11.76 0.07 -16.08
C CYS A 147 -12.71 0.05 -14.88
N LYS A 148 -13.28 -1.12 -14.59
CA LYS A 148 -14.10 -1.33 -13.39
C LYS A 148 -14.04 -2.76 -12.89
N LEU A 149 -14.36 -2.93 -11.61
CA LEU A 149 -14.62 -4.22 -10.99
C LEU A 149 -16.14 -4.41 -10.88
N ALA A 150 -16.63 -5.59 -11.21
CA ALA A 150 -18.03 -5.96 -11.13
C ALA A 150 -18.19 -7.33 -10.49
N VAL A 151 -19.26 -7.55 -9.74
CA VAL A 151 -19.61 -8.87 -9.19
C VAL A 151 -20.49 -9.60 -10.19
N ASN A 152 -20.20 -10.87 -10.44
CA ASN A 152 -21.12 -11.79 -11.11
C ASN A 152 -21.70 -12.76 -10.08
N PRO A 153 -22.94 -12.52 -9.57
CA PRO A 153 -23.52 -13.34 -8.53
C PRO A 153 -23.83 -14.77 -9.01
N SER A 154 -24.07 -14.97 -10.31
CA SER A 154 -24.38 -16.29 -10.87
C SER A 154 -23.18 -17.24 -10.90
N THR A 155 -21.97 -16.71 -10.98
CA THR A 155 -20.73 -17.51 -11.01
C THR A 155 -19.86 -17.33 -9.77
N TYR A 156 -20.32 -16.57 -8.77
CA TYR A 156 -19.57 -16.23 -7.55
C TYR A 156 -18.15 -15.71 -7.84
N GLN A 157 -18.02 -14.89 -8.88
CA GLN A 157 -16.75 -14.36 -9.37
C GLN A 157 -16.76 -12.84 -9.41
N VAL A 158 -15.59 -12.24 -9.22
CA VAL A 158 -15.36 -10.84 -9.57
C VAL A 158 -14.93 -10.79 -11.03
N GLN A 159 -15.40 -9.77 -11.74
CA GLN A 159 -15.06 -9.49 -13.13
C GLN A 159 -14.30 -8.18 -13.19
N PHE A 160 -13.15 -8.19 -13.85
CA PHE A 160 -12.47 -6.98 -14.26
C PHE A 160 -12.89 -6.67 -15.70
N ILE A 161 -13.39 -5.46 -15.91
CA ILE A 161 -13.81 -4.99 -17.22
C ILE A 161 -12.87 -3.85 -17.62
N SER A 162 -12.18 -4.04 -18.74
CA SER A 162 -11.28 -3.07 -19.34
C SER A 162 -11.90 -2.54 -20.63
N TYR A 163 -12.05 -1.22 -20.72
CA TYR A 163 -12.51 -0.51 -21.90
C TYR A 163 -11.30 0.07 -22.64
N PRO A 164 -11.23 -0.07 -23.97
CA PRO A 164 -10.10 0.43 -24.72
C PRO A 164 -10.12 1.97 -24.75
N VAL A 165 -8.98 2.59 -24.45
CA VAL A 165 -8.79 4.03 -24.55
C VAL A 165 -8.74 4.39 -26.05
N PRO A 166 -9.50 5.40 -26.50
CA PRO A 166 -9.47 5.85 -27.88
C PRO A 166 -8.11 6.46 -28.25
N THR A 167 -7.84 6.65 -29.53
CA THR A 167 -6.57 7.25 -29.99
C THR A 167 -6.53 8.77 -29.88
N ALA A 168 -7.68 9.40 -29.58
CA ALA A 168 -7.82 10.83 -29.36
C ALA A 168 -8.96 11.10 -28.39
N LEU A 169 -8.95 12.29 -27.78
CA LEU A 169 -10.01 12.77 -26.91
C LEU A 169 -11.35 12.83 -27.68
N PRO A 170 -12.40 12.14 -27.20
CA PRO A 170 -13.73 12.27 -27.81
C PRO A 170 -14.26 13.70 -27.75
N PHE A 171 -15.02 14.10 -28.77
CA PHE A 171 -15.62 15.43 -28.82
C PHE A 171 -16.56 15.65 -27.62
N GLY A 172 -16.46 16.82 -26.98
CA GLY A 172 -17.28 17.17 -25.81
C GLY A 172 -16.74 16.67 -24.47
N PHE A 173 -15.52 16.12 -24.44
CA PHE A 173 -14.86 15.69 -23.22
C PHE A 173 -13.59 16.49 -22.94
N THR A 174 -13.13 16.46 -21.69
CA THR A 174 -11.82 16.94 -21.24
C THR A 174 -11.06 15.79 -20.59
N ALA A 175 -9.79 15.59 -20.95
CA ALA A 175 -8.94 14.59 -20.33
C ALA A 175 -8.34 15.09 -19.01
N GLY A 176 -8.22 14.20 -18.03
CA GLY A 176 -7.44 14.44 -16.84
C GLY A 176 -5.94 14.58 -17.16
N PRO A 177 -5.16 15.21 -16.27
CA PRO A 177 -3.78 15.64 -16.55
C PRO A 177 -2.79 14.49 -16.80
N GLN A 178 -3.11 13.26 -16.40
CA GLN A 178 -2.23 12.09 -16.59
C GLN A 178 -2.73 11.14 -17.68
N LEU A 179 -3.94 11.33 -18.20
CA LEU A 179 -4.46 10.49 -19.26
C LEU A 179 -3.83 10.88 -20.60
N THR A 180 -3.08 9.94 -21.18
CA THR A 180 -2.52 10.07 -22.54
C THR A 180 -3.22 9.12 -23.50
N PHE A 181 -3.43 9.57 -24.73
CA PHE A 181 -4.10 8.76 -25.75
C PHE A 181 -3.06 7.98 -26.57
N PRO A 182 -3.18 6.65 -26.65
CA PRO A 182 -2.23 5.82 -27.40
C PRO A 182 -2.42 5.96 -28.91
N SER A 183 -1.38 5.66 -29.70
CA SER A 183 -1.44 5.66 -31.17
C SER A 183 -2.32 4.55 -31.75
N THR A 184 -2.54 3.49 -30.98
CA THR A 184 -3.48 2.41 -31.28
C THR A 184 -4.36 2.19 -30.05
N SER A 185 -5.63 1.84 -30.25
CA SER A 185 -6.54 1.67 -29.12
C SER A 185 -6.09 0.53 -28.20
N LYS A 186 -5.88 0.86 -26.92
CA LYS A 186 -5.40 -0.04 -25.87
C LYS A 186 -6.17 0.21 -24.59
N GLY A 187 -6.56 -0.85 -23.89
CA GLY A 187 -7.21 -0.78 -22.60
C GLY A 187 -6.22 -0.82 -21.44
N PRO A 188 -6.63 -0.35 -20.25
CA PRO A 188 -5.84 -0.48 -19.04
C PRO A 188 -5.59 -1.95 -18.70
N GLN A 189 -4.43 -2.19 -18.11
CA GLN A 189 -3.98 -3.48 -17.62
C GLN A 189 -3.96 -3.44 -16.09
N LEU A 190 -4.47 -4.50 -15.46
CA LEU A 190 -4.37 -4.67 -14.02
C LEU A 190 -3.16 -5.56 -13.69
N SER A 191 -2.16 -5.00 -13.01
CA SER A 191 -1.04 -5.78 -12.46
C SER A 191 -1.15 -5.86 -10.94
N ILE A 192 -1.21 -7.06 -10.38
CA ILE A 192 -1.35 -7.29 -8.94
C ILE A 192 0.04 -7.57 -8.36
N ALA A 193 0.57 -6.61 -7.60
CA ALA A 193 1.88 -6.74 -6.96
C ALA A 193 1.85 -7.53 -5.64
N SER A 194 0.69 -7.60 -4.97
CA SER A 194 0.52 -8.27 -3.67
C SER A 194 -0.31 -9.55 -3.82
N PRO A 195 0.24 -10.73 -3.44
CA PRO A 195 -0.51 -11.99 -3.43
C PRO A 195 -1.74 -11.94 -2.51
N ALA A 196 -1.70 -11.16 -1.43
CA ALA A 196 -2.81 -11.00 -0.50
C ALA A 196 -4.00 -10.29 -1.17
N PHE A 197 -3.73 -9.20 -1.90
CA PHE A 197 -4.78 -8.52 -2.66
C PHE A 197 -5.31 -9.42 -3.80
N GLY A 198 -4.43 -10.21 -4.44
CA GLY A 198 -4.85 -11.20 -5.44
C GLY A 198 -5.86 -12.22 -4.91
N LYS A 199 -5.78 -12.60 -3.63
CA LYS A 199 -6.80 -13.45 -2.98
C LYS A 199 -8.14 -12.74 -2.78
N VAL A 200 -8.12 -11.46 -2.42
CA VAL A 200 -9.32 -10.65 -2.20
C VAL A 200 -10.16 -10.55 -3.47
N ILE A 201 -9.53 -10.22 -4.59
CA ILE A 201 -10.23 -10.07 -5.88
C ILE A 201 -10.27 -11.36 -6.71
N GLY A 202 -9.54 -12.40 -6.30
CA GLY A 202 -9.52 -13.72 -6.94
C GLY A 202 -8.73 -13.79 -8.26
N PHE A 203 -7.76 -12.90 -8.47
CA PHE A 203 -7.07 -12.77 -9.75
C PHE A 203 -5.55 -12.97 -9.65
N ALA A 204 -4.98 -13.59 -10.68
CA ALA A 204 -3.56 -13.55 -11.03
C ALA A 204 -3.45 -13.16 -12.52
N PHE A 205 -3.41 -11.87 -12.83
CA PHE A 205 -3.45 -11.41 -14.23
C PHE A 205 -2.07 -11.44 -14.92
N PRO A 206 -1.97 -11.91 -16.18
CA PRO A 206 -0.79 -11.76 -17.02
C PRO A 206 -0.61 -10.33 -17.55
N SER A 207 0.59 -10.05 -18.06
CA SER A 207 1.13 -8.69 -18.22
C SER A 207 0.81 -7.95 -19.54
N SER A 208 -0.26 -8.30 -20.26
CA SER A 208 -0.53 -7.74 -21.61
C SER A 208 -1.74 -6.81 -21.64
N GLN A 209 -1.59 -5.62 -22.23
CA GLN A 209 -2.69 -4.67 -22.45
C GLN A 209 -3.69 -5.17 -23.50
N PRO A 210 -5.00 -5.19 -23.20
CA PRO A 210 -6.02 -5.55 -24.18
C PRO A 210 -6.17 -4.46 -25.25
N SER A 211 -6.61 -4.83 -26.46
CA SER A 211 -6.89 -3.88 -27.56
C SER A 211 -8.40 -3.68 -27.82
N THR A 212 -9.24 -4.47 -27.17
CA THR A 212 -10.70 -4.43 -27.27
C THR A 212 -11.32 -4.47 -25.88
N ILE A 213 -12.63 -4.21 -25.79
CA ILE A 213 -13.36 -4.40 -24.53
C ILE A 213 -13.15 -5.84 -24.08
N THR A 214 -12.63 -5.99 -22.87
CA THR A 214 -12.28 -7.30 -22.32
C THR A 214 -12.87 -7.42 -20.93
N THR A 215 -13.67 -8.47 -20.73
CA THR A 215 -14.19 -8.86 -19.42
C THR A 215 -13.51 -10.16 -19.02
N VAL A 216 -12.83 -10.16 -17.88
CA VAL A 216 -12.18 -11.36 -17.36
C VAL A 216 -12.71 -11.66 -15.98
N SER A 217 -13.16 -12.89 -15.77
CA SER A 217 -13.59 -13.39 -14.46
C SER A 217 -12.42 -13.89 -13.63
N SER A 218 -12.57 -13.82 -12.31
CA SER A 218 -11.59 -14.28 -11.33
C SER A 218 -11.26 -15.77 -11.50
N THR A 219 -9.97 -16.11 -11.42
CA THR A 219 -9.46 -17.49 -11.56
C THR A 219 -9.59 -18.29 -10.27
N SER A 220 -9.70 -17.59 -9.14
CA SER A 220 -9.98 -18.18 -7.83
C SER A 220 -11.20 -17.51 -7.22
N THR A 221 -11.81 -18.18 -6.24
CA THR A 221 -12.91 -17.61 -5.47
C THR A 221 -12.39 -16.40 -4.68
N PRO A 222 -12.98 -15.21 -4.87
CA PRO A 222 -12.60 -14.01 -4.13
C PRO A 222 -12.94 -14.17 -2.65
N VAL A 223 -11.99 -13.84 -1.77
CA VAL A 223 -12.20 -13.84 -0.32
C VAL A 223 -12.17 -12.39 0.18
N VAL A 224 -13.35 -11.77 0.21
CA VAL A 224 -13.46 -10.33 0.55
C VAL A 224 -13.51 -10.10 2.07
N SER A 225 -13.98 -11.10 2.82
CA SER A 225 -13.85 -11.15 4.28
C SER A 225 -13.10 -12.42 4.67
N ASP A 226 -12.01 -12.25 5.42
CA ASP A 226 -11.22 -13.35 5.95
C ASP A 226 -11.93 -14.06 7.12
N VAL A 227 -12.89 -13.39 7.77
CA VAL A 227 -13.72 -13.95 8.83
C VAL A 227 -15.10 -14.27 8.27
N GLN A 228 -15.37 -15.56 8.08
CA GLN A 228 -16.67 -16.04 7.58
C GLN A 228 -17.62 -16.40 8.73
N ASN A 229 -17.04 -16.78 9.87
CA ASN A 229 -17.77 -17.21 11.04
C ASN A 229 -17.01 -16.76 12.29
N VAL A 230 -17.75 -16.18 13.23
CA VAL A 230 -17.26 -15.85 14.56
C VAL A 230 -17.73 -16.94 15.51
N VAL A 231 -16.78 -17.64 16.10
CA VAL A 231 -17.01 -18.69 17.09
C VAL A 231 -16.83 -18.08 18.47
N VAL A 232 -17.89 -18.15 19.29
CA VAL A 232 -17.86 -17.72 20.68
C VAL A 232 -17.49 -18.91 21.55
N THR A 233 -16.38 -18.79 22.27
CA THR A 233 -15.92 -19.81 23.20
C THR A 233 -15.98 -19.34 24.64
N LEU A 234 -16.20 -20.29 25.54
CA LEU A 234 -16.20 -20.11 26.98
C LEU A 234 -15.22 -21.12 27.58
N ASP A 235 -14.30 -20.64 28.41
CA ASP A 235 -13.34 -21.52 29.09
C ASP A 235 -14.03 -22.54 30.02
N SER A 236 -15.20 -22.19 30.54
CA SER A 236 -15.89 -22.93 31.58
C SER A 236 -16.89 -23.98 31.08
N CYS A 237 -17.25 -23.97 29.81
CA CYS A 237 -18.29 -24.86 29.28
C CYS A 237 -17.75 -26.24 28.87
N CYS A 238 -18.66 -27.21 28.82
CA CYS A 238 -18.43 -28.53 28.30
C CYS A 238 -19.55 -28.86 27.30
N ASN A 239 -19.39 -28.44 26.06
CA ASN A 239 -20.35 -28.69 24.99
C ASN A 239 -20.14 -30.09 24.38
N PRO A 240 -21.04 -31.06 24.59
CA PRO A 240 -20.91 -32.38 23.99
C PRO A 240 -21.30 -32.40 22.50
N TYR A 241 -21.91 -31.32 22.00
CA TYR A 241 -22.41 -31.23 20.62
C TYR A 241 -21.46 -30.50 19.68
N ALA A 242 -20.36 -29.94 20.21
CA ALA A 242 -19.35 -29.26 19.42
C ALA A 242 -18.03 -30.05 19.42
N PRO A 243 -17.29 -30.08 18.30
CA PRO A 243 -15.99 -30.74 18.23
C PRO A 243 -14.96 -30.10 19.17
N ASN A 244 -15.13 -28.82 19.49
CA ASN A 244 -14.46 -28.15 20.58
C ASN A 244 -15.47 -27.91 21.71
N SER A 245 -15.25 -28.55 22.86
CA SER A 245 -16.15 -28.48 24.01
C SER A 245 -16.30 -27.08 24.61
N LYS A 246 -15.47 -26.12 24.19
CA LYS A 246 -15.53 -24.72 24.63
C LYS A 246 -16.49 -23.85 23.83
N VAL A 247 -17.06 -24.34 22.74
CA VAL A 247 -17.93 -23.52 21.86
C VAL A 247 -19.33 -23.40 22.46
N ILE A 248 -19.82 -22.17 22.62
CA ILE A 248 -21.16 -21.89 23.15
C ILE A 248 -22.12 -21.28 22.13
N HIS A 249 -21.59 -20.56 21.15
CA HIS A 249 -22.37 -19.92 20.09
C HIS A 249 -21.49 -19.70 18.86
N SER A 250 -22.10 -19.56 17.70
CA SER A 250 -21.41 -19.16 16.48
C SER A 250 -22.34 -18.33 15.61
N PHE A 251 -21.82 -17.28 15.00
CA PHE A 251 -22.60 -16.43 14.10
C PHE A 251 -21.73 -15.96 12.94
N SER A 252 -22.37 -15.75 11.79
CA SER A 252 -21.70 -15.19 10.64
C SER A 252 -21.89 -13.66 10.60
N PRO A 253 -20.85 -12.88 10.32
CA PRO A 253 -21.00 -11.46 9.97
C PRO A 253 -21.58 -11.28 8.55
N ALA A 254 -21.90 -12.35 7.83
CA ALA A 254 -22.47 -12.26 6.49
C ALA A 254 -23.74 -11.41 6.47
N GLY A 255 -23.83 -10.51 5.48
CA GLY A 255 -24.96 -9.60 5.32
C GLY A 255 -24.93 -8.35 6.19
N THR A 256 -23.88 -8.16 7.00
CA THR A 256 -23.62 -6.88 7.67
C THR A 256 -22.67 -6.05 6.83
N ASP A 257 -23.12 -4.86 6.41
CA ASP A 257 -22.24 -3.91 5.73
C ASP A 257 -21.20 -3.33 6.70
N TYR A 258 -20.17 -2.71 6.13
CA TYR A 258 -19.18 -1.97 6.89
C TYR A 258 -19.81 -0.93 7.83
N ALA A 259 -19.28 -0.83 9.05
CA ALA A 259 -19.73 0.09 10.11
C ALA A 259 -21.18 -0.13 10.59
N ASN A 260 -21.80 -1.27 10.26
CA ASN A 260 -23.08 -1.64 10.83
C ASN A 260 -22.90 -2.55 12.05
N LEU A 261 -23.86 -2.44 12.98
CA LEU A 261 -23.92 -3.28 14.16
C LEU A 261 -24.14 -4.75 13.77
N ILE A 262 -23.23 -5.62 14.18
CA ILE A 262 -23.41 -7.07 14.07
C ILE A 262 -24.26 -7.54 15.27
N THR A 263 -25.49 -7.96 14.98
CA THR A 263 -26.39 -8.53 15.99
C THR A 263 -26.58 -10.02 15.76
N SER A 264 -26.43 -10.80 16.82
CA SER A 264 -26.73 -12.22 16.80
C SER A 264 -27.47 -12.59 18.08
N MET A 265 -28.66 -13.17 17.92
CA MET A 265 -29.44 -13.73 19.01
C MET A 265 -29.84 -15.16 18.63
N PRO A 266 -29.67 -16.13 19.54
CA PRO A 266 -30.13 -17.49 19.30
C PRO A 266 -31.66 -17.51 19.22
N THR A 267 -32.22 -18.29 18.30
CA THR A 267 -33.68 -18.42 18.11
C THR A 267 -34.37 -19.14 19.27
N ALA A 268 -33.62 -19.95 20.01
CA ALA A 268 -34.06 -20.62 21.23
C ALA A 268 -32.92 -20.65 22.25
N LEU A 269 -33.28 -20.65 23.53
CA LEU A 269 -32.31 -20.75 24.61
C LEU A 269 -31.73 -22.17 24.66
N SER A 270 -30.41 -22.27 24.51
CA SER A 270 -29.66 -23.49 24.68
C SER A 270 -28.73 -23.34 25.89
N PHE A 271 -28.77 -24.33 26.78
CA PHE A 271 -27.92 -24.36 27.98
C PHE A 271 -26.89 -25.46 27.81
N ILE A 272 -25.62 -25.10 27.96
CA ILE A 272 -24.49 -26.02 27.88
C ILE A 272 -24.00 -26.25 29.30
N PRO A 273 -23.75 -27.51 29.71
CA PRO A 273 -23.28 -27.78 31.06
C PRO A 273 -21.91 -27.15 31.28
N GLN A 274 -21.71 -26.63 32.48
CA GLN A 274 -20.41 -26.15 32.92
C GLN A 274 -19.51 -27.32 33.31
N GLN A 275 -18.22 -27.25 32.97
CA GLN A 275 -17.23 -28.18 33.49
C GLN A 275 -17.15 -28.06 35.03
N SER A 276 -17.08 -29.20 35.71
CA SER A 276 -16.96 -29.26 37.17
C SER A 276 -15.67 -28.59 37.65
N GLY A 277 -15.78 -27.75 38.67
CA GLY A 277 -14.65 -27.06 39.28
C GLY A 277 -15.06 -25.72 39.89
N TRP A 278 -14.29 -25.27 40.87
CA TRP A 278 -14.45 -23.94 41.47
C TRP A 278 -13.81 -22.91 40.54
N ARG A 279 -14.55 -21.83 40.22
CA ARG A 279 -14.07 -20.74 39.36
C ARG A 279 -14.49 -19.40 39.93
N SER A 280 -13.56 -18.45 39.94
CA SER A 280 -13.81 -17.05 40.28
C SER A 280 -14.00 -16.15 39.06
N GLU A 281 -13.69 -16.66 37.86
CA GLU A 281 -13.72 -15.93 36.59
C GLU A 281 -14.27 -16.84 35.48
N ILE A 282 -14.88 -16.21 34.49
CA ILE A 282 -15.29 -16.84 33.23
C ILE A 282 -14.69 -16.00 32.10
N THR A 283 -14.01 -16.66 31.17
CA THR A 283 -13.37 -16.00 30.03
C THR A 283 -14.16 -16.31 28.75
N VAL A 284 -14.67 -15.26 28.11
CA VAL A 284 -15.30 -15.34 26.79
C VAL A 284 -14.25 -14.95 25.74
N GLN A 285 -14.13 -15.75 24.68
CA GLN A 285 -13.24 -15.43 23.57
C GLN A 285 -14.00 -15.52 22.24
N LEU A 286 -13.77 -14.54 21.37
CA LEU A 286 -14.24 -14.53 19.99
C LEU A 286 -13.12 -15.02 19.09
N CYS A 287 -13.37 -16.10 18.36
CA CYS A 287 -12.40 -16.71 17.47
C CYS A 287 -12.94 -16.77 16.03
N ASP A 288 -12.04 -16.90 15.05
CA ASP A 288 -12.40 -17.14 13.66
C ASP A 288 -12.83 -18.60 13.41
N GLN A 289 -13.11 -18.94 12.15
CA GLN A 289 -13.45 -20.30 11.72
C GLN A 289 -12.35 -21.36 12.00
N TYR A 290 -11.12 -20.94 12.25
CA TYR A 290 -9.98 -21.80 12.57
C TYR A 290 -9.63 -21.79 14.06
N LEU A 291 -10.48 -21.21 14.90
CA LEU A 291 -10.28 -21.04 16.35
C LEU A 291 -9.09 -20.15 16.71
N ILE A 292 -8.68 -19.26 15.80
CA ILE A 292 -7.68 -18.22 16.05
C ILE A 292 -8.41 -17.03 16.68
N LEU A 293 -7.82 -16.47 17.73
CA LEU A 293 -8.40 -15.33 18.44
C LEU A 293 -8.56 -14.13 17.51
N LEU A 294 -9.76 -13.54 17.50
CA LEU A 294 -10.03 -12.32 16.76
C LEU A 294 -9.50 -11.11 17.52
N ASN A 295 -8.83 -10.20 16.80
CA ASN A 295 -8.48 -8.90 17.34
C ASN A 295 -9.69 -7.96 17.23
N ILE A 296 -10.30 -7.63 18.37
CA ILE A 296 -11.46 -6.74 18.42
C ILE A 296 -10.97 -5.29 18.42
N LEU A 297 -11.22 -4.57 17.34
CA LEU A 297 -10.80 -3.17 17.18
C LEU A 297 -11.86 -2.16 17.65
N ASP A 298 -13.12 -2.58 17.72
CA ASP A 298 -14.24 -1.73 18.14
C ASP A 298 -14.43 -1.83 19.67
N PRO A 299 -14.43 -0.72 20.42
CA PRO A 299 -14.68 -0.72 21.85
C PRO A 299 -16.14 -1.04 22.23
N ASP A 300 -17.10 -0.86 21.31
CA ASP A 300 -18.53 -0.99 21.60
C ASP A 300 -19.01 -2.44 21.40
N VAL A 301 -18.75 -3.29 22.37
CA VAL A 301 -19.19 -4.70 22.38
C VAL A 301 -20.12 -4.97 23.56
N THR A 302 -21.31 -5.51 23.27
CA THR A 302 -22.28 -5.97 24.28
C THR A 302 -22.48 -7.48 24.16
N ILE A 303 -22.20 -8.22 25.23
CA ILE A 303 -22.41 -9.68 25.30
C ILE A 303 -23.42 -9.97 26.41
N ILE A 304 -24.52 -10.64 26.07
CA ILE A 304 -25.53 -11.07 27.03
C ILE A 304 -25.40 -12.58 27.24
N LEU A 305 -24.92 -12.97 28.42
CA LEU A 305 -24.84 -14.37 28.85
C LEU A 305 -26.01 -14.70 29.76
N GLN A 306 -26.66 -15.84 29.49
CA GLN A 306 -27.70 -16.38 30.36
C GLN A 306 -27.16 -17.55 31.16
N LEU A 307 -27.23 -17.43 32.48
CA LEU A 307 -26.79 -18.46 33.42
C LEU A 307 -28.03 -19.12 34.04
N ARG A 308 -28.06 -20.46 34.02
CA ARG A 308 -29.06 -21.25 34.74
C ARG A 308 -28.40 -21.90 35.94
N ILE A 309 -28.92 -21.60 37.12
CA ILE A 309 -28.50 -22.23 38.37
C ILE A 309 -29.50 -23.34 38.66
N GLU A 310 -29.08 -24.59 38.54
CA GLU A 310 -29.87 -25.71 39.04
C GLU A 310 -29.69 -25.80 40.56
N LYS A 311 -30.80 -25.80 41.30
CA LYS A 311 -30.75 -26.09 42.74
C LYS A 311 -30.36 -27.56 42.89
N ILE A 312 -29.28 -27.81 43.60
CA ILE A 312 -28.97 -29.15 44.09
C ILE A 312 -30.12 -29.53 45.03
N GLN A 313 -30.93 -30.52 44.64
CA GLN A 313 -31.88 -31.11 45.57
C GLN A 313 -31.06 -31.87 46.62
N GLU A 314 -31.12 -31.41 47.87
CA GLU A 314 -30.54 -32.08 49.03
C GLU A 314 -31.19 -33.46 49.28
#